data_AF-A0A7X1FAP0-F1
#
_entry.id   AF-A0A7X1FAP0-F1
#
_cell.length_a   1.000
_cell.length_b   1.000
_cell.length_c   1.000
_cell.angle_alpha   90.00
_cell.angle_beta   90.00
_cell.angle_gamma   90.00
#
_symmetry.space_group_name_H-M   'P 1'
#
loop_
_entity.id
_entity.type
_entity.pdbx_description
1 polymer ?
#
loop_
_entity_poly.entity_id
_entity_poly.type
_entity_poly.pdbx_seq_one_letter_code
_entity_poly.pdbx_strand_id
1 'polypeptide(L)'
;MIEIVTADIVKSAVRAALGAPSGSVLLDEAYLALALRRLAGFLCPGSPRTLVRAMVNSHRGLVDDLVGFAERVEEVLDTLVAIGDLLEVRDVALEDDEVKGTWLVAAPPAFVARESGSAFILGISADEQTPLPDEMRARVMADRTLRVIETQGDEDLSAILRELGLRELSAEGWLRTPRRSDAATLLAGFDSRLAACARSGEVPDIQVLDGSKNTRSYRRRWTGPGRLTGNFVVRRPQTYGADLWGYAELREGSAQKLLDLPMTGDRWRGCDAAWRIQMAIDALAGRPQEYRLVEAEAGSRFDLFSPIPSWARRRLAVIGREVEPENCLMSFLVTTAEVEAEEAFLKDQLYLSRATA
;
A
#
# COMPACT_ATOMS: atom_id res chain seq x y z
N MET A 1 -47.15 -19.74 -0.76
CA MET A 1 -46.38 -20.70 -1.58
C MET A 1 -44.95 -20.65 -1.07
N ILE A 2 -44.42 -21.75 -0.54
CA ILE A 2 -43.03 -21.83 -0.05
C ILE A 2 -42.22 -22.43 -1.19
N GLU A 3 -41.32 -21.65 -1.77
CA GLU A 3 -40.42 -22.08 -2.84
C GLU A 3 -39.06 -22.42 -2.25
N ILE A 4 -38.45 -23.52 -2.71
CA ILE A 4 -37.10 -23.91 -2.28
C ILE A 4 -36.12 -23.01 -3.03
N VAL A 5 -35.43 -22.14 -2.30
CA VAL A 5 -34.42 -21.22 -2.85
C VAL A 5 -33.05 -21.89 -2.81
N THR A 6 -32.31 -21.84 -3.92
CA THR A 6 -30.93 -22.36 -3.97
C THR A 6 -29.94 -21.36 -3.37
N ALA A 7 -28.77 -21.85 -2.92
CA ALA A 7 -27.73 -20.99 -2.38
C ALA A 7 -27.30 -19.88 -3.37
N ASP A 8 -27.27 -20.17 -4.67
CA ASP A 8 -26.88 -19.19 -5.68
C ASP A 8 -27.92 -18.10 -5.91
N ILE A 9 -29.21 -18.40 -5.75
CA ILE A 9 -30.27 -17.37 -5.76
C ILE A 9 -30.09 -16.45 -4.55
N VAL A 10 -29.82 -17.00 -3.36
CA VAL A 10 -29.56 -16.21 -2.15
C VAL A 10 -28.34 -15.31 -2.33
N LYS A 11 -27.21 -15.87 -2.79
CA LYS A 11 -25.98 -15.10 -3.06
C LYS A 11 -26.22 -13.97 -4.06
N SER A 12 -26.93 -14.25 -5.16
CA SER A 12 -27.24 -13.26 -6.20
C SER A 12 -28.15 -12.14 -5.67
N ALA A 13 -29.16 -12.49 -4.87
CA ALA A 13 -30.06 -11.51 -4.26
C ALA A 13 -29.32 -10.61 -3.25
N VAL A 14 -28.46 -11.18 -2.40
CA VAL A 14 -27.66 -10.38 -1.44
C VAL A 14 -26.66 -9.51 -2.18
N ARG A 15 -26.01 -10.02 -3.23
CA ARG A 15 -25.08 -9.26 -4.07
C ARG A 15 -25.77 -8.03 -4.67
N ALA A 16 -26.98 -8.20 -5.21
CA ALA A 16 -27.78 -7.09 -5.74
C ALA A 16 -28.20 -6.10 -4.63
N ALA A 17 -28.62 -6.59 -3.47
CA ALA A 17 -29.01 -5.75 -2.34
C ALA A 17 -27.85 -4.92 -1.77
N LEU A 18 -26.61 -5.41 -1.89
CA LEU A 18 -25.39 -4.68 -1.52
C LEU A 18 -24.91 -3.69 -2.61
N GLY A 19 -25.55 -3.67 -3.79
CA GLY A 19 -25.12 -2.85 -4.92
C GLY A 19 -23.80 -3.32 -5.56
N ALA A 20 -23.42 -4.58 -5.37
CA ALA A 20 -22.19 -5.11 -5.96
C ALA A 20 -22.36 -5.38 -7.47
N PRO A 21 -21.34 -5.10 -8.30
CA PRO A 21 -21.42 -5.30 -9.75
C PRO A 21 -21.68 -6.75 -10.11
N SER A 22 -22.41 -7.04 -11.19
CA SER A 22 -22.63 -8.42 -11.63
C SER A 22 -21.30 -9.10 -11.99
N GLY A 23 -21.13 -10.35 -11.58
CA GLY A 23 -19.89 -11.10 -11.82
C GLY A 23 -20.14 -12.62 -11.84
N SER A 24 -19.23 -13.37 -12.46
CA SER A 24 -19.29 -14.84 -12.51
C SER A 24 -19.01 -15.48 -11.15
N VAL A 25 -18.24 -14.80 -10.29
CA VAL A 25 -17.97 -15.21 -8.91
C VAL A 25 -18.85 -14.39 -7.98
N LEU A 26 -19.82 -15.03 -7.33
CA LEU A 26 -20.83 -14.33 -6.52
C LEU A 26 -20.28 -13.78 -5.21
N LEU A 27 -19.28 -14.44 -4.62
CA LEU A 27 -18.65 -14.10 -3.35
C LEU A 27 -17.18 -13.69 -3.57
N ASP A 28 -16.95 -12.75 -4.48
CA ASP A 28 -15.64 -12.17 -4.77
C ASP A 28 -15.21 -11.14 -3.69
N GLU A 29 -14.02 -10.56 -3.86
CA GLU A 29 -13.44 -9.58 -2.94
C GLU A 29 -14.34 -8.33 -2.77
N ALA A 30 -14.95 -7.87 -3.87
CA ALA A 30 -15.85 -6.71 -3.85
C ALA A 30 -17.11 -6.96 -3.03
N TYR A 31 -17.71 -8.16 -3.17
CA TYR A 31 -18.82 -8.57 -2.33
C TYR A 31 -18.44 -8.61 -0.85
N LEU A 32 -17.30 -9.23 -0.52
CA LEU A 32 -16.84 -9.34 0.87
C LEU A 32 -16.62 -7.96 1.48
N ALA A 33 -16.03 -7.03 0.73
CA ALA A 33 -15.77 -5.67 1.16
C ALA A 33 -17.07 -4.91 1.48
N LEU A 34 -18.07 -4.99 0.60
CA LEU A 34 -19.38 -4.37 0.80
C LEU A 34 -20.09 -4.99 2.01
N ALA A 35 -20.20 -6.32 2.07
CA ALA A 35 -20.84 -7.01 3.18
C ALA A 35 -20.18 -6.69 4.54
N LEU A 36 -18.84 -6.64 4.58
CA LEU A 36 -18.09 -6.27 5.79
C LEU A 36 -18.33 -4.81 6.19
N ARG A 37 -18.39 -3.87 5.25
CA ARG A 37 -18.77 -2.48 5.57
C ARG A 37 -20.16 -2.40 6.16
N ARG A 38 -21.12 -3.17 5.64
CA ARG A 38 -22.49 -3.23 6.18
C ARG A 38 -22.48 -3.70 7.62
N LEU A 39 -21.78 -4.80 7.88
CA LEU A 39 -21.66 -5.36 9.22
C LEU A 39 -20.95 -4.40 10.16
N ALA A 40 -19.87 -3.76 9.72
CA ALA A 40 -19.13 -2.78 10.51
C ALA A 40 -19.99 -1.58 10.92
N GLY A 41 -20.88 -1.08 10.04
CA GLY A 41 -21.82 0.00 10.40
C GLY A 41 -22.70 -0.34 11.62
N PHE A 42 -23.02 -1.63 11.83
CA PHE A 42 -23.84 -2.09 12.96
C PHE A 42 -23.03 -2.61 14.15
N LEU A 43 -21.85 -3.20 13.90
CA LEU A 43 -21.10 -3.97 14.90
C LEU A 43 -19.84 -3.25 15.40
N CYS A 44 -19.42 -2.16 14.76
CA CYS A 44 -18.38 -1.29 15.30
C CYS A 44 -18.96 -0.29 16.31
N PRO A 45 -18.23 0.07 17.37
CA PRO A 45 -16.88 -0.40 17.70
C PRO A 45 -16.87 -1.84 18.26
N GLY A 46 -15.87 -2.65 17.90
CA GLY A 46 -15.77 -4.04 18.38
C GLY A 46 -14.52 -4.78 17.90
N SER A 47 -14.33 -6.02 18.37
CA SER A 47 -13.17 -6.83 17.96
C SER A 47 -13.24 -7.27 16.49
N PRO A 48 -12.10 -7.43 15.78
CA PRO A 48 -12.05 -8.02 14.43
C PRO A 48 -12.79 -9.37 14.34
N ARG A 49 -12.61 -10.21 15.37
CA ARG A 49 -13.26 -11.53 15.47
C ARG A 49 -14.78 -11.44 15.46
N THR A 50 -15.37 -10.35 15.97
CA THR A 50 -16.82 -10.15 15.95
C THR A 50 -17.33 -10.02 14.52
N LEU A 51 -16.66 -9.24 13.67
CA LEU A 51 -17.01 -9.06 12.26
C LEU A 51 -16.81 -10.36 11.47
N VAL A 52 -15.65 -11.01 11.61
CA VAL A 52 -15.35 -12.28 10.95
C VAL A 52 -16.40 -13.33 11.30
N ARG A 53 -16.70 -13.49 12.60
CA ARG A 53 -17.71 -14.46 13.07
C ARG A 53 -19.11 -14.14 12.53
N ALA A 54 -19.51 -12.86 12.50
CA ALA A 54 -20.80 -12.46 11.94
C ALA A 54 -20.89 -12.78 10.44
N MET A 55 -19.81 -12.54 9.69
CA MET A 55 -19.72 -12.86 8.27
C MET A 55 -19.79 -14.39 8.03
N VAL A 56 -18.98 -15.18 8.74
CA VAL A 56 -18.98 -16.65 8.62
C VAL A 56 -20.35 -17.25 8.98
N ASN A 57 -20.97 -16.78 10.07
CA ASN A 57 -22.27 -17.30 10.50
C ASN A 57 -23.39 -16.96 9.52
N SER A 58 -23.41 -15.76 8.96
CA SER A 58 -24.42 -15.35 7.96
C SER A 58 -24.29 -16.08 6.63
N HIS A 59 -23.13 -16.69 6.35
CA HIS A 59 -22.85 -17.43 5.11
C HIS A 59 -22.87 -18.95 5.31
N ARG A 60 -23.23 -19.45 6.49
CA ARG A 60 -23.35 -20.89 6.74
C ARG A 60 -24.41 -21.50 5.82
N GLY A 61 -24.03 -22.52 5.06
CA GLY A 61 -24.89 -23.14 4.05
C GLY A 61 -24.91 -22.44 2.69
N LEU A 62 -24.19 -21.32 2.54
CA LEU A 62 -23.93 -20.67 1.25
C LEU A 62 -22.52 -20.99 0.72
N VAL A 63 -21.61 -21.41 1.60
CA VAL A 63 -20.23 -21.78 1.27
C VAL A 63 -19.95 -23.22 1.72
N ASP A 64 -19.17 -23.94 0.91
CA ASP A 64 -18.79 -25.33 1.19
C ASP A 64 -17.61 -25.42 2.19
N ASP A 65 -16.64 -24.52 2.06
CA ASP A 65 -15.49 -24.40 2.94
C ASP A 65 -15.59 -23.16 3.83
N LEU A 66 -15.98 -23.36 5.09
CA LEU A 66 -16.09 -22.29 6.08
C LEU A 66 -14.72 -21.80 6.58
N VAL A 67 -13.70 -22.64 6.57
CA VAL A 67 -12.36 -22.28 7.08
C VAL A 67 -11.68 -21.36 6.07
N GLY A 68 -11.59 -21.79 4.81
CA GLY A 68 -11.05 -20.95 3.75
C GLY A 68 -11.88 -19.68 3.51
N PHE A 69 -13.20 -19.71 3.76
CA PHE A 69 -14.01 -18.50 3.75
C PHE A 69 -13.65 -17.52 4.87
N ALA A 70 -13.41 -18.01 6.09
CA ALA A 70 -12.99 -17.17 7.21
C ALA A 70 -11.65 -16.48 6.94
N GLU A 71 -10.67 -17.21 6.39
CA GLU A 71 -9.36 -16.66 5.99
C GLU A 71 -9.53 -15.52 4.98
N ARG A 72 -10.33 -15.73 3.93
CA ARG A 72 -10.62 -14.68 2.93
C ARG A 72 -11.33 -13.46 3.53
N VAL A 73 -12.20 -13.66 4.51
CA VAL A 73 -12.86 -12.55 5.22
C VAL A 73 -11.85 -11.75 6.05
N GLU A 74 -10.90 -12.42 6.70
CA GLU A 74 -9.81 -11.77 7.44
C GLU A 74 -8.90 -10.96 6.51
N GLU A 75 -8.53 -11.51 5.35
CA GLU A 75 -7.73 -10.80 4.34
C GLU A 75 -8.40 -9.51 3.83
N VAL A 76 -9.71 -9.57 3.56
CA VAL A 76 -10.47 -8.39 3.14
C VAL A 76 -10.62 -7.40 4.30
N LEU A 77 -10.80 -7.87 5.53
CA LEU A 77 -10.88 -7.01 6.71
C LEU A 77 -9.57 -6.22 6.90
N ASP A 78 -8.42 -6.89 6.80
CA ASP A 78 -7.10 -6.25 6.85
C ASP A 78 -6.94 -5.21 5.74
N THR A 79 -7.48 -5.51 4.55
CA THR A 79 -7.48 -4.58 3.42
C THR A 79 -8.36 -3.35 3.69
N LEU A 80 -9.54 -3.51 4.30
CA LEU A 80 -10.40 -2.39 4.70
C LEU A 80 -9.76 -1.49 5.77
N VAL A 81 -9.00 -2.08 6.70
CA VAL A 81 -8.19 -1.31 7.66
C VAL A 81 -7.06 -0.57 6.93
N ALA A 82 -6.40 -1.22 5.97
CA ALA A 82 -5.31 -0.62 5.20
C ALA A 82 -5.77 0.55 4.31
N ILE A 83 -6.96 0.44 3.71
CA ILE A 83 -7.61 1.48 2.90
C ILE A 83 -8.20 2.58 3.79
N GLY A 84 -8.45 2.33 5.07
CA GLY A 84 -8.94 3.34 6.01
C GLY A 84 -10.47 3.45 6.06
N ASP A 85 -11.19 2.40 5.67
CA ASP A 85 -12.61 2.26 5.98
C ASP A 85 -12.85 1.87 7.45
N LEU A 86 -11.87 1.20 8.04
CA LEU A 86 -11.83 0.80 9.44
C LEU A 86 -10.56 1.33 10.10
N LEU A 87 -10.68 1.74 11.35
CA LEU A 87 -9.57 2.21 12.17
C LEU A 87 -9.26 1.19 13.26
N GLU A 88 -7.99 0.82 13.38
CA GLU A 88 -7.50 -0.04 14.46
C GLU A 88 -7.15 0.80 15.69
N VAL A 89 -7.80 0.51 16.82
CA VAL A 89 -7.48 1.06 18.13
C VAL A 89 -6.85 -0.05 18.97
N ARG A 90 -5.58 0.14 19.32
CA ARG A 90 -4.82 -0.79 20.16
C ARG A 90 -4.97 -0.43 21.64
N ASP A 91 -4.68 -1.40 22.49
CA ASP A 91 -4.62 -1.23 23.94
C ASP A 91 -5.95 -0.75 24.57
N VAL A 92 -7.07 -1.15 23.99
CA VAL A 92 -8.38 -0.91 24.58
C VAL A 92 -8.52 -1.87 25.77
N ALA A 93 -8.48 -1.30 26.97
CA ALA A 93 -8.86 -1.98 28.20
C ALA A 93 -10.34 -1.66 28.46
N LEU A 94 -11.17 -2.69 28.59
CA LEU A 94 -12.47 -2.54 29.25
C LEU A 94 -12.23 -2.52 30.76
N GLU A 95 -13.06 -1.79 31.52
CA GLU A 95 -13.08 -1.94 32.97
C GLU A 95 -13.33 -3.43 33.28
N ASP A 96 -12.42 -4.05 34.03
CA ASP A 96 -12.32 -5.48 34.38
C ASP A 96 -11.55 -6.43 33.43
N ASP A 97 -10.95 -5.98 32.33
CA ASP A 97 -10.10 -6.83 31.46
C ASP A 97 -8.59 -6.61 31.69
N GLU A 98 -7.88 -7.64 32.17
CA GLU A 98 -6.40 -7.65 32.18
C GLU A 98 -5.80 -7.76 30.76
N VAL A 99 -6.61 -8.16 29.77
CA VAL A 99 -6.16 -8.40 28.39
C VAL A 99 -6.47 -7.19 27.51
N LYS A 100 -5.43 -6.46 27.14
CA LYS A 100 -5.49 -5.41 26.12
C LYS A 100 -5.86 -6.01 24.76
N GLY A 101 -7.02 -5.60 24.22
CA GLY A 101 -7.53 -6.06 22.94
C GLY A 101 -7.34 -5.04 21.80
N THR A 102 -7.30 -5.54 20.57
CA THR A 102 -7.42 -4.72 19.36
C THR A 102 -8.89 -4.52 19.02
N TRP A 103 -9.32 -3.27 18.87
CA TRP A 103 -10.68 -2.90 18.48
C TRP A 103 -10.67 -2.25 17.10
N LEU A 104 -11.75 -2.46 16.36
CA LEU A 104 -12.04 -1.78 15.10
C LEU A 104 -13.16 -0.77 15.31
N VAL A 105 -12.98 0.41 14.74
CA VAL A 105 -13.98 1.47 14.67
C VAL A 105 -14.23 1.81 13.20
N ALA A 106 -15.49 2.06 12.84
CA ALA A 106 -15.83 2.62 11.53
C ALA A 106 -15.11 3.96 11.34
N ALA A 107 -14.31 4.10 10.27
CA ALA A 107 -13.68 5.36 9.97
C ALA A 107 -14.75 6.39 9.54
N PRO A 108 -14.62 7.67 9.93
CA PRO A 108 -15.56 8.70 9.52
C PRO A 108 -15.55 8.85 7.99
N PRO A 109 -16.68 9.20 7.36
CA PRO A 109 -16.76 9.47 5.93
C PRO A 109 -15.69 10.44 5.43
N ALA A 110 -14.93 10.00 4.44
CA ALA A 110 -13.83 10.74 3.87
C ALA A 110 -13.69 10.43 2.37
N PHE A 111 -12.92 11.26 1.67
CA PHE A 111 -12.56 10.98 0.28
C PHE A 111 -11.12 11.37 -0.02
N VAL A 112 -10.57 10.80 -1.09
CA VAL A 112 -9.27 11.17 -1.65
C VAL A 112 -9.51 11.56 -3.11
N ALA A 113 -9.29 12.83 -3.43
CA ALA A 113 -9.35 13.32 -4.81
C ALA A 113 -8.18 12.75 -5.64
N ARG A 114 -8.44 12.45 -6.91
CA ARG A 114 -7.46 11.98 -7.89
C ARG A 114 -7.23 13.04 -8.94
N GLU A 115 -6.07 12.99 -9.60
CA GLU A 115 -5.72 13.94 -10.68
C GLU A 115 -6.66 13.82 -11.88
N SER A 116 -7.23 12.64 -12.10
CA SER A 116 -8.28 12.40 -13.11
C SER A 116 -9.61 13.09 -12.82
N GLY A 117 -9.76 13.77 -11.67
CA GLY A 117 -11.01 14.38 -11.21
C GLY A 117 -11.98 13.42 -10.53
N SER A 118 -11.71 12.10 -10.57
CA SER A 118 -12.43 11.09 -9.79
C SER A 118 -12.01 11.12 -8.31
N ALA A 119 -12.74 10.42 -7.45
CA ALA A 119 -12.41 10.31 -6.03
C ALA A 119 -12.57 8.89 -5.48
N PHE A 120 -11.69 8.51 -4.55
CA PHE A 120 -11.92 7.34 -3.69
C PHE A 120 -12.82 7.72 -2.53
N ILE A 121 -13.84 6.91 -2.25
CA ILE A 121 -14.74 7.08 -1.10
C ILE A 121 -14.32 6.14 0.02
N LEU A 122 -14.09 6.73 1.20
CA LEU A 122 -13.56 6.07 2.38
C LEU A 122 -14.52 6.22 3.57
N GLY A 123 -14.37 5.33 4.54
CA GLY A 123 -15.14 5.35 5.78
C GLY A 123 -16.54 4.78 5.64
N ILE A 124 -17.22 4.66 6.77
CA ILE A 124 -18.50 3.97 6.89
C ILE A 124 -19.44 4.88 7.70
N SER A 125 -20.68 5.03 7.25
CA SER A 125 -21.74 5.67 8.06
C SER A 125 -22.50 4.60 8.85
N ALA A 126 -23.06 4.98 10.00
CA ALA A 126 -23.80 4.05 10.87
C ALA A 126 -24.98 3.38 10.14
N ASP A 127 -25.66 4.13 9.25
CA ASP A 127 -26.84 3.64 8.55
C ASP A 127 -26.55 3.15 7.12
N GLU A 128 -25.42 3.57 6.54
CA GLU A 128 -25.11 3.38 5.11
C GLU A 128 -23.66 3.01 4.88
N GLN A 129 -23.44 1.94 4.11
CA GLN A 129 -22.09 1.46 3.79
C GLN A 129 -21.29 2.50 3.05
N THR A 130 -21.95 3.20 2.12
CA THR A 130 -21.39 4.28 1.33
C THR A 130 -22.02 5.59 1.79
N PRO A 131 -21.26 6.50 2.40
CA PRO A 131 -21.78 7.68 3.08
C PRO A 131 -22.15 8.79 2.09
N LEU A 132 -23.05 8.50 1.15
CA LEU A 132 -23.49 9.42 0.09
C LEU A 132 -25.01 9.33 -0.13
N PRO A 133 -25.67 10.43 -0.53
CA PRO A 133 -27.05 10.41 -1.02
C PRO A 133 -27.22 9.47 -2.22
N ASP A 134 -28.44 8.98 -2.45
CA ASP A 134 -28.73 7.95 -3.46
C ASP A 134 -28.24 8.32 -4.87
N GLU A 135 -28.42 9.58 -5.28
CA GLU A 135 -27.99 10.07 -6.60
C GLU A 135 -26.46 9.96 -6.79
N MET A 136 -25.69 10.34 -5.78
CA MET A 136 -24.23 10.21 -5.79
C MET A 136 -23.80 8.75 -5.64
N ARG A 137 -24.50 8.00 -4.79
CA ARG A 137 -24.21 6.59 -4.52
C ARG A 137 -24.39 5.72 -5.76
N ALA A 138 -25.38 6.01 -6.60
CA ALA A 138 -25.61 5.32 -7.87
C ALA A 138 -24.44 5.46 -8.85
N ARG A 139 -23.58 6.47 -8.67
CA ARG A 139 -22.37 6.70 -9.47
C ARG A 139 -21.12 6.02 -8.88
N VAL A 140 -21.21 5.47 -7.67
CA VAL A 140 -20.08 4.80 -7.03
C VAL A 140 -19.90 3.41 -7.61
N MET A 141 -18.71 3.16 -8.14
CA MET A 141 -18.27 1.85 -8.61
C MET A 141 -17.41 1.17 -7.55
N ALA A 142 -17.67 -0.12 -7.32
CA ALA A 142 -16.78 -0.96 -6.52
C ALA A 142 -15.71 -1.57 -7.43
N ASP A 143 -14.45 -1.23 -7.18
CA ASP A 143 -13.28 -1.88 -7.79
C ASP A 143 -12.53 -2.65 -6.71
N ARG A 144 -12.70 -3.97 -6.68
CA ARG A 144 -12.24 -4.84 -5.59
C ARG A 144 -12.73 -4.28 -4.24
N THR A 145 -11.81 -3.93 -3.36
CA THR A 145 -12.06 -3.33 -2.06
C THR A 145 -12.19 -1.81 -2.11
N LEU A 146 -12.01 -1.13 -3.23
CA LEU A 146 -12.12 0.33 -3.33
C LEU A 146 -13.52 0.76 -3.80
N ARG A 147 -13.90 1.97 -3.41
CA ARG A 147 -15.09 2.67 -3.92
C ARG A 147 -14.62 3.90 -4.68
N VAL A 148 -14.97 3.98 -5.96
CA VAL A 148 -14.56 5.06 -6.85
C VAL A 148 -15.81 5.77 -7.33
N ILE A 149 -15.79 7.11 -7.29
CA ILE A 149 -16.80 7.94 -7.95
C ILE A 149 -16.12 8.75 -9.05
N GLU A 150 -16.62 8.63 -10.27
CA GLU A 150 -16.12 9.40 -11.41
C GLU A 150 -16.85 10.74 -11.51
N THR A 151 -16.15 11.75 -12.04
CA THR A 151 -16.73 13.05 -12.36
C THR A 151 -17.67 12.95 -13.57
N GLN A 152 -18.72 13.77 -13.59
CA GLN A 152 -19.67 13.88 -14.69
C GLN A 152 -19.70 15.32 -15.23
N GLY A 153 -19.40 15.46 -16.53
CA GLY A 153 -19.32 16.78 -17.17
C GLY A 153 -18.22 17.65 -16.56
N ASP A 154 -18.53 18.91 -16.31
CA ASP A 154 -17.59 19.91 -15.77
C ASP A 154 -17.81 20.16 -14.26
N GLU A 155 -18.35 19.19 -13.52
CA GLU A 155 -18.60 19.37 -12.08
C GLU A 155 -17.30 19.41 -11.26
N ASP A 156 -17.32 20.16 -10.15
CA ASP A 156 -16.29 20.06 -9.12
C ASP A 156 -16.72 18.99 -8.09
N LEU A 157 -16.41 17.72 -8.42
CA LEU A 157 -16.75 16.58 -7.57
C LEU A 157 -16.17 16.73 -6.15
N SER A 158 -14.97 17.31 -6.01
CA SER A 158 -14.35 17.51 -4.69
C SER A 158 -15.11 18.54 -3.86
N ALA A 159 -15.58 19.64 -4.48
CA ALA A 159 -16.45 20.60 -3.80
C ALA A 159 -17.76 19.97 -3.35
N ILE A 160 -18.41 19.19 -4.23
CA ILE A 160 -19.67 18.50 -3.92
C ILE A 160 -19.49 17.55 -2.72
N LEU A 161 -18.44 16.72 -2.72
CA LEU A 161 -18.19 15.77 -1.63
C LEU A 161 -17.89 16.49 -0.30
N ARG A 162 -17.20 17.64 -0.33
CA ARG A 162 -16.99 18.49 0.86
C ARG A 162 -18.29 19.07 1.39
N GLU A 163 -19.18 19.55 0.51
CA GLU A 163 -20.50 20.08 0.88
C GLU A 163 -21.40 19.01 1.50
N LEU A 164 -21.25 17.75 1.07
CA LEU A 164 -21.89 16.58 1.68
C LEU A 164 -21.28 16.17 3.04
N GLY A 165 -20.25 16.88 3.51
CA GLY A 165 -19.63 16.68 4.82
C GLY A 165 -18.53 15.61 4.85
N LEU A 166 -18.09 15.09 3.70
CA LEU A 166 -16.97 14.16 3.66
C LEU A 166 -15.66 14.93 3.85
N ARG A 167 -14.77 14.35 4.66
CA ARG A 167 -13.44 14.90 4.87
C ARG A 167 -12.52 14.57 3.69
N GLU A 168 -11.95 15.59 3.07
CA GLU A 168 -10.88 15.39 2.09
C GLU A 168 -9.57 14.98 2.77
N LEU A 169 -8.97 13.88 2.30
CA LEU A 169 -7.65 13.41 2.69
C LEU A 169 -6.69 13.59 1.51
N SER A 170 -5.51 14.15 1.78
CA SER A 170 -4.41 14.13 0.81
C SER A 170 -4.02 12.69 0.48
N ALA A 171 -3.71 12.41 -0.79
CA ALA A 171 -3.22 11.10 -1.21
C ALA A 171 -1.97 10.65 -0.45
N GLU A 172 -1.04 11.58 -0.13
CA GLU A 172 0.16 11.27 0.64
C GLU A 172 -0.15 10.92 2.10
N GLY A 173 -1.08 11.64 2.72
CA GLY A 173 -1.54 11.35 4.08
C GLY A 173 -2.21 9.98 4.18
N TRP A 174 -3.11 9.69 3.23
CA TRP A 174 -3.83 8.42 3.15
C TRP A 174 -2.90 7.22 2.92
N LEU A 175 -2.06 7.28 1.88
CA LEU A 175 -1.09 6.23 1.56
C LEU A 175 0.13 6.21 2.49
N ARG A 176 0.17 7.16 3.43
CA ARG A 176 1.27 7.43 4.35
C ARG A 176 2.60 7.70 3.66
N THR A 177 2.62 8.12 2.40
CA THR A 177 3.83 8.40 1.61
C THR A 177 4.83 9.29 2.37
N PRO A 178 6.15 9.08 2.26
CA PRO A 178 7.14 10.03 2.75
C PRO A 178 6.92 11.44 2.19
N ARG A 179 7.42 12.44 2.92
CA ARG A 179 7.49 13.79 2.35
C ARG A 179 8.32 13.75 1.07
N ARG A 180 7.83 14.48 0.07
CA ARG A 180 8.56 14.73 -1.17
C ARG A 180 9.87 15.44 -0.84
N SER A 181 10.95 14.99 -1.44
CA SER A 181 12.29 15.55 -1.35
C SER A 181 12.95 15.25 -2.68
N ASP A 182 13.79 16.16 -3.19
CA ASP A 182 14.71 15.78 -4.26
C ASP A 182 15.80 14.84 -3.72
N ALA A 183 16.50 14.16 -4.64
CA ALA A 183 17.52 13.16 -4.31
C ALA A 183 18.70 13.76 -3.53
N ALA A 184 19.14 14.97 -3.88
CA ALA A 184 20.28 15.64 -3.24
C ALA A 184 19.96 16.02 -1.79
N THR A 185 18.79 16.60 -1.55
CA THR A 185 18.28 16.95 -0.22
C THR A 185 18.11 15.71 0.65
N LEU A 186 17.60 14.60 0.08
CA LEU A 186 17.47 13.34 0.82
C LEU A 186 18.84 12.82 1.27
N LEU A 187 19.81 12.73 0.36
CA LEU A 187 21.16 12.24 0.69
C LEU A 187 21.89 13.17 1.64
N ALA A 188 21.83 14.49 1.45
CA ALA A 188 22.45 15.45 2.36
C ALA A 188 21.97 15.28 3.81
N GLY A 189 20.68 14.93 4.01
CA GLY A 189 20.14 14.60 5.31
C GLY A 189 20.74 13.32 5.93
N PHE A 190 20.95 12.28 5.14
CA PHE A 190 21.61 11.04 5.60
C PHE A 190 23.11 11.23 5.80
N ASP A 191 23.79 11.96 4.93
CA ASP A 191 25.21 12.29 5.04
C ASP A 191 25.49 13.11 6.29
N SER A 192 24.62 14.09 6.62
CA SER A 192 24.75 14.88 7.86
C SER A 192 24.63 14.00 9.12
N ARG A 193 23.71 13.03 9.12
CA ARG A 193 23.53 12.08 10.23
C ARG A 193 24.69 11.11 10.34
N LEU A 194 25.15 10.58 9.21
CA LEU A 194 26.32 9.72 9.14
C LEU A 194 27.56 10.46 9.62
N ALA A 195 27.74 11.72 9.26
CA ALA A 195 28.84 12.55 9.71
C ALA A 195 28.83 12.77 11.24
N ALA A 196 27.64 12.83 11.85
CA ALA A 196 27.47 12.94 13.30
C ALA A 196 27.71 11.62 14.07
N CYS A 197 27.74 10.47 13.39
CA CYS A 197 28.08 9.19 14.01
C CYS A 197 29.54 9.17 14.48
N ALA A 198 29.79 8.48 15.59
CA ALA A 198 31.13 8.09 15.98
C ALA A 198 31.73 7.15 14.93
N ARG A 199 33.06 6.99 14.94
CA ARG A 199 33.71 6.00 14.08
C ARG A 199 33.15 4.61 14.36
N SER A 200 32.83 3.87 13.30
CA SER A 200 32.48 2.46 13.45
C SER A 200 33.72 1.67 13.85
N GLY A 201 33.53 0.63 14.66
CA GLY A 201 34.51 -0.44 14.77
C GLY A 201 34.59 -1.24 13.47
N GLU A 202 35.38 -2.31 13.49
CA GLU A 202 35.38 -3.28 12.39
C GLU A 202 33.98 -3.91 12.26
N VAL A 203 33.43 -3.89 11.05
CA VAL A 203 32.15 -4.50 10.72
C VAL A 203 32.43 -5.69 9.80
N PRO A 204 32.61 -6.91 10.35
CA PRO A 204 32.92 -8.07 9.54
C PRO A 204 31.75 -8.40 8.60
N ASP A 205 32.09 -8.99 7.45
CA ASP A 205 31.14 -9.51 6.47
C ASP A 205 30.08 -8.50 5.97
N ILE A 206 30.41 -7.21 6.00
CA ILE A 206 29.56 -6.16 5.45
C ILE A 206 29.37 -6.38 3.94
N GLN A 207 28.13 -6.32 3.49
CA GLN A 207 27.79 -6.30 2.07
C GLN A 207 27.40 -4.89 1.64
N VAL A 208 27.81 -4.51 0.44
CA VAL A 208 27.58 -3.19 -0.15
C VAL A 208 26.64 -3.33 -1.34
N LEU A 209 25.65 -2.46 -1.41
CA LEU A 209 24.80 -2.31 -2.59
C LEU A 209 25.49 -1.37 -3.57
N ASP A 210 26.19 -1.96 -4.55
CA ASP A 210 27.00 -1.19 -5.48
C ASP A 210 26.15 -0.70 -6.66
N GLY A 211 25.92 0.62 -6.73
CA GLY A 211 25.23 1.31 -7.82
C GLY A 211 26.08 1.58 -9.06
N SER A 212 27.37 1.23 -9.05
CA SER A 212 28.21 1.27 -10.26
C SER A 212 28.02 0.04 -11.16
N LYS A 213 27.48 -1.06 -10.62
CA LYS A 213 27.23 -2.28 -11.38
C LYS A 213 26.10 -2.09 -12.39
N ASN A 214 26.44 -2.18 -13.67
CA ASN A 214 25.48 -2.12 -14.78
C ASN A 214 24.69 -3.44 -14.89
N THR A 215 23.62 -3.59 -14.11
CA THR A 215 22.73 -4.76 -14.16
C THR A 215 21.33 -4.40 -13.70
N ARG A 216 20.31 -4.92 -14.40
CA ARG A 216 18.91 -4.87 -13.95
C ARG A 216 18.61 -5.83 -12.80
N SER A 217 19.54 -6.74 -12.46
CA SER A 217 19.34 -7.68 -11.36
C SER A 217 19.78 -7.07 -10.04
N TYR A 218 18.79 -6.68 -9.21
CA TYR A 218 19.03 -6.19 -7.85
C TYR A 218 19.97 -7.09 -7.04
N ARG A 219 19.79 -8.42 -7.10
CA ARG A 219 20.65 -9.38 -6.38
C ARG A 219 22.12 -9.29 -6.80
N ARG A 220 22.41 -9.04 -8.08
CA ARG A 220 23.78 -8.95 -8.61
C ARG A 220 24.50 -7.66 -8.20
N ARG A 221 23.78 -6.67 -7.68
CA ARG A 221 24.35 -5.41 -7.17
C ARG A 221 25.06 -5.57 -5.83
N TRP A 222 24.64 -6.55 -5.02
CA TRP A 222 25.30 -6.84 -3.74
C TRP A 222 26.70 -7.41 -3.92
N THR A 223 27.65 -6.93 -3.13
CA THR A 223 29.06 -7.33 -3.18
C THR A 223 29.76 -7.11 -1.84
N GLY A 224 30.91 -7.73 -1.62
CA GLY A 224 31.80 -7.32 -0.54
C GLY A 224 32.41 -5.92 -0.82
N PRO A 225 32.94 -5.23 0.20
CA PRO A 225 33.33 -3.83 0.10
C PRO A 225 34.58 -3.59 -0.75
N GLY A 226 35.46 -4.59 -0.92
CA GLY A 226 36.62 -4.51 -1.82
C GLY A 226 37.51 -3.30 -1.53
N ARG A 227 37.62 -2.38 -2.50
CA ARG A 227 38.32 -1.08 -2.36
C ARG A 227 37.39 0.12 -2.51
N LEU A 228 36.10 -0.08 -2.28
CA LEU A 228 35.10 0.98 -2.45
C LEU A 228 35.37 2.12 -1.45
N THR A 229 35.23 3.35 -1.94
CA THR A 229 35.37 4.58 -1.14
C THR A 229 34.20 5.50 -1.46
N GLY A 230 33.58 6.05 -0.42
CA GLY A 230 32.37 6.87 -0.51
C GLY A 230 31.26 6.36 0.41
N ASN A 231 30.05 6.88 0.23
CA ASN A 231 28.90 6.51 1.04
C ASN A 231 28.01 5.51 0.30
N PHE A 232 27.64 4.42 0.98
CA PHE A 232 26.91 3.32 0.37
C PHE A 232 25.80 2.79 1.28
N VAL A 233 24.76 2.24 0.65
CA VAL A 233 23.82 1.36 1.33
C VAL A 233 24.51 0.03 1.58
N VAL A 234 24.37 -0.49 2.80
CA VAL A 234 25.03 -1.71 3.26
C VAL A 234 24.06 -2.64 3.96
N ARG A 235 24.47 -3.91 4.05
CA ARG A 235 23.92 -4.90 4.97
C ARG A 235 25.03 -5.40 5.87
N ARG A 236 24.76 -5.45 7.17
CA ARG A 236 25.66 -6.06 8.14
C ARG A 236 24.98 -7.24 8.82
N PRO A 237 25.69 -8.36 9.02
CA PRO A 237 25.17 -9.45 9.83
C PRO A 237 24.94 -9.02 11.28
N GLN A 238 24.05 -9.73 11.95
CA GLN A 238 23.87 -9.68 13.40
C GLN A 238 23.81 -11.09 13.98
N THR A 239 24.13 -11.24 15.27
CA THR A 239 24.26 -12.55 15.92
C THR A 239 22.98 -13.39 15.81
N TYR A 240 21.82 -12.74 15.82
CA TYR A 240 20.51 -13.39 15.68
C TYR A 240 19.60 -12.55 14.79
N GLY A 241 18.85 -13.21 13.90
CA GLY A 241 17.89 -12.55 13.01
C GLY A 241 18.45 -12.22 11.63
N ALA A 242 17.66 -11.48 10.84
CA ALA A 242 18.04 -11.09 9.48
C ALA A 242 19.07 -9.95 9.49
N ASP A 243 19.91 -9.87 8.45
CA ASP A 243 20.89 -8.79 8.34
C ASP A 243 20.26 -7.39 8.48
N LEU A 244 20.98 -6.54 9.22
CA LEU A 244 20.60 -5.16 9.43
C LEU A 244 20.97 -4.32 8.23
N TRP A 245 20.05 -3.41 7.89
CA TRP A 245 20.28 -2.42 6.85
C TRP A 245 21.06 -1.25 7.41
N GLY A 246 21.91 -0.64 6.60
CA GLY A 246 22.66 0.53 7.01
C GLY A 246 23.06 1.43 5.86
N TYR A 247 23.58 2.59 6.23
CA TYR A 247 24.25 3.55 5.36
C TYR A 247 25.64 3.81 5.93
N ALA A 248 26.69 3.56 5.15
CA ALA A 248 28.06 3.54 5.64
C ALA A 248 28.98 4.42 4.80
N GLU A 249 29.92 5.09 5.46
CA GLU A 249 31.08 5.72 4.83
C GLU A 249 32.19 4.67 4.75
N LEU A 250 32.59 4.31 3.54
CA LEU A 250 33.69 3.39 3.29
C LEU A 250 34.94 4.16 2.83
N ARG A 251 36.11 3.67 3.25
CA ARG A 251 37.41 4.11 2.75
C ARG A 251 38.27 2.90 2.49
N GLU A 252 38.66 2.69 1.22
CA GLU A 252 39.41 1.50 0.77
C GLU A 252 38.77 0.19 1.26
N GLY A 253 37.43 0.12 1.24
CA GLY A 253 36.65 -1.04 1.69
C GLY A 253 36.42 -1.15 3.19
N SER A 254 37.07 -0.33 4.03
CA SER A 254 36.84 -0.32 5.48
C SER A 254 35.75 0.68 5.87
N ALA A 255 34.74 0.23 6.61
CA ALA A 255 33.70 1.09 7.17
C ALA A 255 34.29 2.04 8.22
N GLN A 256 34.18 3.35 7.96
CA GLN A 256 34.63 4.42 8.85
C GLN A 256 33.52 4.89 9.77
N LYS A 257 32.30 4.97 9.26
CA LYS A 257 31.08 5.33 9.98
C LYS A 257 29.93 4.50 9.44
N LEU A 258 28.98 4.20 10.31
CA LEU A 258 27.81 3.41 9.98
C LEU A 258 26.59 3.98 10.69
N LEU A 259 25.52 4.17 9.92
CA LEU A 259 24.19 4.51 10.40
C LEU A 259 23.27 3.31 10.15
N ASP A 260 22.74 2.71 11.22
CA ASP A 260 21.77 1.62 11.10
C ASP A 260 20.40 2.14 10.65
N LEU A 261 19.70 1.33 9.85
CA LEU A 261 18.37 1.59 9.34
C LEU A 261 17.41 0.48 9.83
N PRO A 262 16.18 0.82 10.25
CA PRO A 262 15.63 2.17 10.31
C PRO A 262 16.20 2.98 11.48
N MET A 263 16.17 4.31 11.39
CA MET A 263 16.60 5.13 12.52
C MET A 263 15.58 5.05 13.66
N THR A 264 16.02 5.33 14.89
CA THR A 264 15.10 5.37 16.03
C THR A 264 13.98 6.39 15.80
N GLY A 265 12.72 5.92 15.87
CA GLY A 265 11.55 6.75 15.61
C GLY A 265 11.10 6.80 14.15
N ASP A 266 11.83 6.17 13.22
CA ASP A 266 11.38 6.03 11.84
C ASP A 266 10.17 5.09 11.77
N ARG A 267 9.15 5.52 11.03
CA ARG A 267 7.94 4.73 10.77
C ARG A 267 8.12 3.62 9.72
N TRP A 268 9.25 3.59 9.03
CA TRP A 268 9.50 2.70 7.89
C TRP A 268 10.49 1.60 8.24
N ARG A 269 10.46 0.51 7.47
CA ARG A 269 11.43 -0.58 7.63
C ARG A 269 12.81 -0.12 7.13
N GLY A 270 13.87 -0.74 7.65
CA GLY A 270 15.24 -0.43 7.24
C GLY A 270 15.47 -0.61 5.73
N CYS A 271 14.88 -1.65 5.12
CA CYS A 271 14.93 -1.85 3.68
C CYS A 271 14.23 -0.75 2.88
N ASP A 272 13.10 -0.23 3.37
CA ASP A 272 12.34 0.83 2.68
C ASP A 272 13.17 2.12 2.62
N ALA A 273 13.88 2.46 3.70
CA ALA A 273 14.81 3.59 3.72
C ALA A 273 16.02 3.32 2.80
N ALA A 274 16.64 2.14 2.93
CA ALA A 274 17.82 1.75 2.16
C ALA A 274 17.57 1.77 0.65
N TRP A 275 16.46 1.22 0.17
CA TRP A 275 16.12 1.24 -1.26
C TRP A 275 15.92 2.65 -1.77
N ARG A 276 15.23 3.53 -1.02
CA ARG A 276 15.05 4.94 -1.41
C ARG A 276 16.38 5.71 -1.44
N ILE A 277 17.27 5.48 -0.48
CA ILE A 277 18.63 6.05 -0.47
C ILE A 277 19.39 5.57 -1.72
N GLN A 278 19.37 4.27 -2.02
CA GLN A 278 20.05 3.75 -3.20
C GLN A 278 19.53 4.37 -4.50
N MET A 279 18.22 4.53 -4.64
CA MET A 279 17.63 5.17 -5.81
C MET A 279 18.09 6.62 -5.96
N ALA A 280 18.21 7.36 -4.85
CA ALA A 280 18.75 8.72 -4.86
C ALA A 280 20.23 8.75 -5.28
N ILE A 281 21.06 7.83 -4.77
CA ILE A 281 22.47 7.67 -5.17
C ILE A 281 22.55 7.41 -6.68
N ASP A 282 21.78 6.47 -7.17
CA ASP A 282 21.75 6.06 -8.58
C ASP A 282 21.35 7.24 -9.48
N ALA A 283 20.31 8.00 -9.09
CA ALA A 283 19.85 9.18 -9.81
C ALA A 283 20.90 10.30 -9.86
N LEU A 284 21.56 10.62 -8.75
CA LEU A 284 22.62 11.64 -8.70
C LEU A 284 23.90 11.22 -9.43
N ALA A 285 24.15 9.91 -9.54
CA ALA A 285 25.22 9.36 -10.36
C ALA A 285 24.91 9.38 -11.87
N GLY A 286 23.76 9.95 -12.28
CA GLY A 286 23.33 9.99 -13.68
C GLY A 286 22.89 8.63 -14.23
N ARG A 287 22.60 7.66 -13.36
CA ARG A 287 22.15 6.31 -13.71
C ARG A 287 20.93 5.91 -12.87
N PRO A 288 19.82 6.65 -12.93
CA PRO A 288 18.61 6.33 -12.18
C PRO A 288 18.17 4.89 -12.47
N GLN A 289 17.57 4.26 -11.46
CA GLN A 289 16.98 2.94 -11.65
C GLN A 289 15.81 3.03 -12.62
N GLU A 290 15.75 2.07 -13.54
CA GLU A 290 14.74 2.09 -14.59
C GLU A 290 13.49 1.27 -14.21
N TYR A 291 12.35 1.70 -14.73
CA TYR A 291 11.14 0.87 -14.89
C TYR A 291 10.75 0.77 -16.36
N ARG A 292 10.01 -0.28 -16.72
CA ARG A 292 9.45 -0.43 -18.08
C ARG A 292 7.95 -0.18 -18.03
N LEU A 293 7.45 0.62 -18.97
CA LEU A 293 6.02 0.81 -19.19
C LEU A 293 5.60 0.04 -20.44
N VAL A 294 4.61 -0.84 -20.31
CA VAL A 294 4.07 -1.66 -21.41
C VAL A 294 2.60 -1.33 -21.57
N GLU A 295 2.16 -0.99 -22.77
CA GLU A 295 0.74 -0.78 -23.05
C GLU A 295 -0.05 -2.08 -22.92
N ALA A 296 -1.27 -1.99 -22.37
CA ALA A 296 -2.19 -3.09 -22.17
C ALA A 296 -3.62 -2.63 -22.51
N GLU A 297 -4.54 -3.59 -22.66
CA GLU A 297 -5.93 -3.30 -23.08
C GLU A 297 -6.67 -2.32 -22.16
N ALA A 298 -6.40 -2.36 -20.85
CA ALA A 298 -7.07 -1.54 -19.83
C ALA A 298 -6.15 -0.45 -19.22
N GLY A 299 -5.03 -0.12 -19.85
CA GLY A 299 -4.08 0.89 -19.36
C GLY A 299 -2.64 0.52 -19.63
N SER A 300 -1.76 0.71 -18.66
CA SER A 300 -0.33 0.43 -18.80
C SER A 300 0.20 -0.41 -17.64
N ARG A 301 1.06 -1.37 -17.96
CA ARG A 301 1.77 -2.20 -16.99
C ARG A 301 3.12 -1.56 -16.66
N PHE A 302 3.31 -1.25 -15.39
CA PHE A 302 4.57 -0.79 -14.80
C PHE A 302 5.39 -1.99 -14.32
N ASP A 303 6.46 -2.32 -15.03
CA ASP A 303 7.39 -3.40 -14.69
C ASP A 303 8.61 -2.83 -13.98
N LEU A 304 8.85 -3.24 -12.73
CA LEU A 304 9.97 -2.77 -11.92
C LEU A 304 11.05 -3.84 -11.81
N PHE A 305 12.32 -3.46 -12.01
CA PHE A 305 13.46 -4.40 -11.99
C PHE A 305 14.19 -4.43 -10.64
N SER A 306 13.93 -3.45 -9.79
CA SER A 306 14.51 -3.32 -8.45
C SER A 306 13.39 -3.20 -7.41
N PRO A 307 13.64 -3.62 -6.16
CA PRO A 307 12.64 -3.50 -5.12
C PRO A 307 12.34 -2.03 -4.83
N ILE A 308 11.07 -1.73 -4.61
CA ILE A 308 10.60 -0.42 -4.15
C ILE A 308 10.18 -0.46 -2.68
N PRO A 309 10.24 0.67 -1.97
CA PRO A 309 9.71 0.77 -0.62
C PRO A 309 8.25 0.32 -0.52
N SER A 310 7.88 -0.27 0.62
CA SER A 310 6.52 -0.80 0.88
C SER A 310 5.40 0.22 0.63
N TRP A 311 5.62 1.48 0.98
CA TRP A 311 4.64 2.56 0.75
C TRP A 311 4.42 2.85 -0.74
N ALA A 312 5.46 2.71 -1.57
CA ALA A 312 5.34 2.88 -3.01
C ALA A 312 4.62 1.69 -3.64
N ARG A 313 4.96 0.47 -3.21
CA ARG A 313 4.24 -0.74 -3.65
C ARG A 313 2.76 -0.67 -3.28
N ARG A 314 2.44 -0.23 -2.06
CA ARG A 314 1.07 -0.03 -1.61
C ARG A 314 0.34 0.96 -2.51
N ARG A 315 0.94 2.12 -2.82
CA ARG A 315 0.34 3.11 -3.72
C ARG A 315 -0.02 2.48 -5.07
N LEU A 316 0.94 1.83 -5.73
CA LEU A 316 0.72 1.22 -7.05
C LEU A 316 -0.33 0.10 -7.01
N ALA A 317 -0.37 -0.69 -5.93
CA ALA A 317 -1.34 -1.77 -5.76
C ALA A 317 -2.76 -1.28 -5.46
N VAL A 318 -2.89 -0.08 -4.85
CA VAL A 318 -4.15 0.57 -4.54
C VAL A 318 -4.68 1.35 -5.75
N ILE A 319 -3.85 2.17 -6.40
CA ILE A 319 -4.27 2.98 -7.56
C ILE A 319 -4.44 2.13 -8.82
N GLY A 320 -3.56 1.15 -9.00
CA GLY A 320 -3.67 0.13 -10.03
C GLY A 320 -3.95 -1.24 -9.40
N ARG A 321 -3.31 -2.28 -9.93
CA ARG A 321 -3.40 -3.64 -9.42
C ARG A 321 -2.06 -4.33 -9.61
N GLU A 322 -1.57 -5.00 -8.57
CA GLU A 322 -0.42 -5.89 -8.72
C GLU A 322 -0.80 -7.09 -9.60
N VAL A 323 0.01 -7.37 -10.62
CA VAL A 323 -0.20 -8.46 -11.59
C VAL A 323 1.04 -9.33 -11.68
N GLU A 324 0.89 -10.53 -12.23
CA GLU A 324 1.99 -11.48 -12.37
C GLU A 324 3.16 -10.84 -13.13
N PRO A 325 4.38 -10.83 -12.56
CA PRO A 325 5.52 -10.18 -13.16
C PRO A 325 6.05 -10.96 -14.37
N GLU A 326 6.41 -10.23 -15.43
CA GLU A 326 6.97 -10.81 -16.64
C GLU A 326 8.41 -10.31 -16.87
N ASN A 327 9.39 -11.19 -16.62
CA ASN A 327 10.82 -10.88 -16.75
C ASN A 327 11.26 -9.63 -15.96
N CYS A 328 10.63 -9.38 -14.81
CA CYS A 328 10.92 -8.29 -13.88
C CYS A 328 10.67 -8.75 -12.44
N LEU A 329 10.84 -7.86 -11.47
CA LEU A 329 10.68 -8.19 -10.05
C LEU A 329 9.22 -8.08 -9.60
N MET A 330 8.48 -7.10 -10.13
CA MET A 330 7.07 -6.86 -9.82
C MET A 330 6.42 -6.06 -10.95
N SER A 331 5.12 -6.27 -11.16
CA SER A 331 4.34 -5.60 -12.20
C SER A 331 3.03 -5.05 -11.63
N PHE A 332 2.65 -3.85 -12.08
CA PHE A 332 1.38 -3.22 -11.70
C PHE A 332 0.64 -2.74 -12.94
N LEU A 333 -0.61 -3.15 -13.10
CA LEU A 333 -1.50 -2.63 -14.14
C LEU A 333 -2.20 -1.38 -13.60
N VAL A 334 -1.99 -0.25 -14.25
CA VAL A 334 -2.56 1.06 -13.90
C VAL A 334 -3.45 1.52 -15.05
N THR A 335 -4.63 2.04 -14.74
CA THR A 335 -5.57 2.54 -15.76
C THR A 335 -5.00 3.76 -16.47
N THR A 336 -5.37 3.96 -17.74
CA THR A 336 -4.84 5.05 -18.58
C THR A 336 -4.95 6.43 -17.91
N ALA A 337 -6.04 6.68 -17.19
CA ALA A 337 -6.30 7.94 -16.49
C ALA A 337 -5.28 8.28 -15.39
N GLU A 338 -4.55 7.29 -14.87
CA GLU A 338 -3.62 7.47 -13.75
C GLU A 338 -2.16 7.23 -14.14
N VAL A 339 -1.88 6.84 -15.39
CA VAL A 339 -0.51 6.52 -15.83
C VAL A 339 0.43 7.71 -15.63
N GLU A 340 0.00 8.91 -16.02
CA GLU A 340 0.82 10.12 -15.90
C GLU A 340 1.13 10.45 -14.44
N ALA A 341 0.12 10.40 -13.57
CA ALA A 341 0.26 10.61 -12.13
C ALA A 341 1.25 9.60 -11.50
N GLU A 342 1.17 8.33 -11.89
CA GLU A 342 2.06 7.30 -11.35
C GLU A 342 3.48 7.37 -11.93
N GLU A 343 3.67 7.76 -13.19
CA GLU A 343 4.99 8.07 -13.75
C GLU A 343 5.64 9.26 -13.00
N ALA A 344 4.87 10.32 -12.73
CA ALA A 344 5.31 11.47 -11.95
C ALA A 344 5.69 11.07 -10.51
N PHE A 345 4.86 10.24 -9.86
CA PHE A 345 5.16 9.69 -8.53
C PHE A 345 6.48 8.91 -8.51
N LEU A 346 6.70 7.98 -9.45
CA LEU A 346 7.93 7.18 -9.50
C LEU A 346 9.17 8.06 -9.73
N LYS A 347 9.06 9.10 -10.55
CA LYS A 347 10.12 10.08 -10.77
C LYS A 347 10.38 10.94 -9.54
N ASP A 348 9.34 11.49 -8.93
CA ASP A 348 9.47 12.54 -7.92
C ASP A 348 9.71 12.01 -6.50
N GLN A 349 9.23 10.79 -6.20
CA GLN A 349 9.36 10.19 -4.85
C GLN A 349 10.41 9.09 -4.78
N LEU A 350 10.65 8.40 -5.90
CA LEU A 350 11.58 7.27 -6.00
C LEU A 350 12.74 7.53 -6.97
N TYR A 351 12.80 8.68 -7.65
CA TYR A 351 13.90 9.06 -8.54
C TYR A 351 14.14 8.07 -9.68
N LEU A 352 13.09 7.34 -10.09
CA LEU A 352 13.16 6.36 -11.16
C LEU A 352 13.01 7.04 -12.53
N SER A 353 13.52 6.37 -13.56
CA SER A 353 13.33 6.76 -14.96
C SER A 353 12.67 5.65 -15.76
N ARG A 354 11.92 6.04 -16.79
CA ARG A 354 11.42 5.06 -17.76
C ARG A 354 12.60 4.55 -18.61
N ALA A 355 12.68 3.23 -18.78
CA ALA A 355 13.61 2.62 -19.71
C ALA A 355 13.27 3.07 -21.14
N THR A 356 14.26 3.61 -21.85
CA THR A 356 14.13 3.84 -23.29
C THR A 356 14.08 2.49 -24.00
N ALA A 357 13.13 2.35 -24.94
CA ALA A 357 12.94 1.15 -25.74
C ALA A 357 14.19 0.79 -26.57
#